data_AF-X7ZGT1-F1
#
_entry.id   AF-X7ZGT1-F1
#
_cell.length_a   1.000
_cell.length_b   1.000
_cell.length_c   1.000
_cell.angle_alpha   90.00
_cell.angle_beta   90.00
_cell.angle_gamma   90.00
#
_symmetry.space_group_name_H-M   'P 1'
#
loop_
_entity.id
_entity.type
_entity.pdbx_description
1 polymer ?
#
loop_
_entity_poly.entity_id
_entity_poly.type
_entity_poly.pdbx_seq_one_letter_code
_entity_poly.pdbx_strand_id
1 'polypeptide(L)'
;MNMTGPAPVTNAEFTTALGRALNRPTPLMLPGFAVRAALGEFADEVLLSGQRAIPAALEQTGFQFHHNTIGEALRYATARRDHA
;
A
#
# COMPACT_ATOMS: atom_id res chain seq x y z
N MET A 1 17.59 -2.02 -7.44
CA MET A 1 16.94 -0.69 -7.42
C MET A 1 15.54 -0.87 -6.86
N ASN A 2 15.13 -0.05 -5.89
CA ASN A 2 13.79 -0.15 -5.32
C ASN A 2 12.80 0.57 -6.23
N MET A 3 11.76 -0.14 -6.68
CA MET A 3 10.67 0.40 -7.50
C MET A 3 9.44 0.68 -6.63
N THR A 4 9.62 1.50 -5.58
CA THR A 4 8.59 1.85 -4.61
C THR A 4 8.26 3.34 -4.68
N GLY A 5 7.09 3.73 -4.17
CA GLY A 5 6.74 5.15 -4.03
C GLY A 5 7.65 5.86 -3.01
N PRO A 6 7.77 7.20 -3.08
CA PRO A 6 8.70 7.97 -2.25
C PRO A 6 8.29 8.04 -0.78
N ALA A 7 7.00 7.83 -0.49
CA ALA A 7 6.43 7.85 0.85
C ALA A 7 5.99 6.44 1.29
N PRO A 8 6.85 5.66 1.99
CA PRO A 8 6.45 4.36 2.52
C PRO A 8 5.40 4.53 3.62
N VAL A 9 4.37 3.70 3.58
CA VAL A 9 3.26 3.70 4.54
C VAL A 9 3.12 2.34 5.21
N THR A 10 2.58 2.33 6.42
CA THR A 10 2.18 1.11 7.12
C THR A 10 0.93 0.49 6.50
N ASN A 11 0.68 -0.79 6.78
CA ASN A 11 -0.54 -1.46 6.32
C ASN A 11 -1.83 -0.79 6.85
N ALA A 12 -1.79 -0.23 8.07
CA ALA A 12 -2.92 0.50 8.65
C ALA A 12 -3.23 1.79 7.89
N GLU A 13 -2.20 2.56 7.51
CA GLU A 13 -2.34 3.76 6.70
C GLU A 13 -2.83 3.44 5.28
N PHE A 14 -2.30 2.39 4.67
CA PHE A 14 -2.76 1.89 3.37
C PHE A 14 -4.24 1.51 3.41
N THR A 15 -4.64 0.68 4.38
CA THR A 15 -6.02 0.21 4.55
C THR A 15 -6.99 1.38 4.72
N THR A 16 -6.62 2.35 5.55
CA THR A 16 -7.41 3.56 5.77
C THR A 16 -7.54 4.40 4.50
N ALA A 17 -6.44 4.58 3.75
CA ALA A 17 -6.45 5.35 2.51
C ALA A 17 -7.28 4.65 1.42
N LEU A 18 -7.23 3.32 1.34
CA LEU A 18 -8.01 2.52 0.41
C LEU A 18 -9.51 2.61 0.72
N GLY A 19 -9.88 2.48 2.00
CA GLY A 19 -11.27 2.66 2.44
C GLY A 19 -11.83 4.02 2.05
N ARG A 20 -11.05 5.09 2.20
CA ARG A 20 -11.42 6.44 1.75
C ARG A 20 -11.58 6.53 0.23
N ALA A 21 -10.63 5.98 -0.54
CA ALA A 21 -10.67 6.02 -2.00
C ALA A 21 -11.91 5.29 -2.58
N LEU A 22 -12.36 4.23 -1.90
CA LEU A 22 -13.53 3.44 -2.28
C LEU A 22 -14.84 3.91 -1.62
N ASN A 23 -14.83 4.96 -0.82
CA ASN A 23 -15.97 5.37 0.02
C ASN A 23 -16.54 4.23 0.91
N ARG A 24 -15.67 3.32 1.38
CA ARG A 24 -16.03 2.18 2.23
C ARG A 24 -15.22 2.24 3.54
N PRO A 25 -15.83 2.56 4.69
CA PRO A 25 -15.11 2.65 5.96
C PRO A 25 -14.49 1.29 6.35
N THR A 26 -13.26 1.32 6.86
CA THR A 26 -12.46 0.13 7.24
C THR A 26 -12.16 0.10 8.75
N PRO A 27 -13.15 -0.07 9.64
CA PRO A 27 -12.93 -0.04 11.09
C PRO A 27 -12.34 -1.35 11.64
N LEU A 28 -12.41 -2.44 10.88
CA LEU A 28 -11.95 -3.76 11.32
C LEU A 28 -10.45 -3.90 11.04
N MET A 29 -9.65 -4.00 12.10
CA MET A 29 -8.26 -4.41 12.03
C MET A 29 -8.18 -5.92 12.20
N LEU A 30 -7.59 -6.64 11.24
CA LEU A 30 -7.40 -8.08 11.36
C LEU A 30 -6.23 -8.35 12.32
N PRO A 31 -6.45 -9.03 13.47
CA PRO A 31 -5.37 -9.34 14.38
C PRO A 31 -4.44 -10.41 13.78
N GLY A 32 -3.15 -10.34 14.11
CA GLY A 32 -2.12 -11.20 13.50
C GLY A 32 -2.37 -12.70 13.66
N PHE A 33 -2.97 -13.13 14.77
CA PHE A 33 -3.33 -14.55 14.98
C PHE A 33 -4.42 -15.03 14.00
N ALA A 34 -5.36 -14.15 13.62
CA ALA A 34 -6.40 -14.49 12.64
C ALA A 34 -5.80 -14.63 11.24
N VAL A 35 -4.83 -13.76 10.90
CA VAL A 35 -4.07 -13.86 9.65
C VAL A 35 -3.28 -15.18 9.61
N ARG A 36 -2.58 -15.52 10.70
CA ARG A 36 -1.83 -16.79 10.83
C ARG A 36 -2.75 -18.02 10.75
N ALA A 37 -3.93 -17.97 11.35
CA ALA A 37 -4.89 -19.06 11.27
C ALA A 37 -5.41 -19.28 9.84
N ALA A 38 -5.54 -18.22 9.05
CA ALA A 38 -6.03 -18.29 7.67
C ALA A 38 -4.94 -18.65 6.64
N LEU A 39 -3.71 -18.18 6.85
CA LEU A 39 -2.63 -18.23 5.85
C LEU A 39 -1.40 -19.04 6.29
N GLY A 40 -1.39 -19.58 7.51
CA GLY A 40 -0.28 -20.38 8.04
C GLY A 40 1.01 -19.59 8.17
N GLU A 41 2.15 -20.24 7.92
CA GLU A 41 3.50 -19.65 7.97
C GLU A 41 3.68 -18.49 6.97
N PHE A 42 2.92 -18.47 5.87
CA PHE A 42 2.97 -17.40 4.87
C PHE A 42 2.51 -16.05 5.45
N ALA A 43 1.71 -16.06 6.52
CA ALA A 43 1.32 -14.86 7.23
C ALA A 43 2.53 -14.15 7.83
N ASP A 44 3.47 -14.89 8.40
CA ASP A 44 4.62 -14.32 9.11
C ASP A 44 5.66 -13.74 8.16
N GLU A 45 5.92 -14.43 7.05
CA GLU A 45 6.95 -13.98 6.10
C GLU A 45 6.51 -12.79 5.25
N VAL A 46 5.24 -12.72 4.84
CA VAL A 46 4.81 -11.77 3.79
C VAL A 46 3.85 -10.70 4.30
N LEU A 47 2.95 -11.04 5.22
CA LEU A 47 1.86 -10.13 5.62
C LEU A 47 2.09 -9.44 6.96
N LEU A 48 2.76 -10.13 7.88
CA LEU A 48 3.10 -9.60 9.21
C LEU A 48 4.50 -8.98 9.22
N SER A 49 5.34 -9.30 8.23
CA SER A 49 6.61 -8.60 8.00
C SER A 49 6.40 -7.42 7.06
N GLY A 50 6.95 -6.26 7.42
CA GLY A 50 6.91 -5.05 6.58
C GLY A 50 8.33 -4.66 6.18
N GLN A 51 8.54 -4.41 4.88
CA GLN A 51 9.81 -3.90 4.37
C GLN A 51 9.69 -2.41 4.05
N ARG A 52 10.46 -1.55 4.74
CA ARG A 52 10.54 -0.11 4.45
C ARG A 52 11.55 0.15 3.33
N ALA A 53 11.15 -0.11 2.09
CA ALA A 53 12.01 0.11 0.91
C ALA A 53 11.96 1.57 0.44
N ILE A 54 13.08 2.28 0.60
CA ILE A 54 13.24 3.68 0.19
C ILE A 54 13.82 3.73 -1.24
N PRO A 55 13.23 4.49 -2.18
CA PRO A 55 13.66 4.54 -3.59
C PRO A 55 14.82 5.52 -3.83
N ALA A 56 15.87 5.50 -2.99
CA ALA A 56 16.98 6.47 -3.05
C ALA A 56 17.67 6.55 -4.43
N ALA A 57 17.79 5.42 -5.14
CA ALA A 57 18.38 5.39 -6.47
C ALA A 57 17.49 6.07 -7.54
N LEU A 58 16.15 6.05 -7.41
CA LEU A 58 15.24 6.75 -8.32
C LEU A 58 15.29 8.27 -8.06
N GLU A 59 15.35 8.66 -6.78
CA GLU A 59 15.49 10.07 -6.40
C GLU A 59 16.78 10.67 -6.95
N GLN A 60 17.90 9.93 -6.85
CA GLN A 60 19.20 10.35 -7.38
C GLN A 60 19.23 10.47 -8.91
N THR A 61 18.37 9.74 -9.64
CA THR A 61 18.31 9.85 -11.11
C THR A 61 17.37 10.97 -11.58
N GLY A 62 16.80 11.76 -10.66
CA GLY A 62 15.84 12.82 -11.00
C GLY A 62 14.48 12.31 -11.46
N PHE A 63 14.16 11.04 -11.17
CA PHE A 63 12.88 10.44 -11.56
C PHE A 63 11.71 11.22 -10.96
N GLN A 64 10.74 11.58 -11.80
CA GLN A 64 9.55 12.32 -11.38
C GLN A 64 8.41 11.34 -11.08
N PHE A 65 8.03 11.23 -9.81
CA PHE A 65 6.90 10.41 -9.42
C PHE A 65 5.58 11.08 -9.82
N HIS A 66 4.76 10.35 -10.58
CA HIS A 66 3.41 10.80 -10.96
C HIS A 66 2.44 10.82 -9.76
N HIS A 67 2.69 9.96 -8.78
CA HIS A 67 1.94 9.86 -7.53
C HIS A 67 2.92 9.83 -6.37
N ASN A 68 2.95 10.90 -5.59
CA ASN A 68 3.90 11.07 -4.48
C ASN A 68 3.34 10.51 -3.17
N THR A 69 2.01 10.40 -3.08
CA THR A 69 1.32 9.90 -1.90
C THR A 69 0.48 8.67 -2.21
N ILE A 70 0.25 7.83 -1.19
CA ILE A 70 -0.62 6.65 -1.34
C ILE A 70 -2.05 7.04 -1.72
N GLY A 71 -2.52 8.22 -1.27
CA GLY A 71 -3.85 8.74 -1.61
C GLY A 71 -4.00 9.10 -3.09
N GLU A 72 -2.99 9.72 -3.69
CA GLU A 72 -2.97 10.00 -5.13
C GLU A 72 -2.97 8.71 -5.95
N ALA A 73 -2.10 7.76 -5.58
CA ALA A 73 -1.99 6.48 -6.27
C ALA A 73 -3.30 5.69 -6.19
N LEU A 74 -3.93 5.63 -5.01
CA LEU A 74 -5.19 4.91 -4.82
C LEU A 74 -6.34 5.57 -5.56
N ARG A 75 -6.46 6.91 -5.52
CA ARG A 75 -7.48 7.64 -6.29
C ARG A 75 -7.38 7.33 -7.78
N TYR A 76 -6.16 7.29 -8.33
CA TYR A 76 -5.93 6.93 -9.72
C TYR A 76 -6.28 5.47 -10.00
N ALA A 77 -5.84 4.54 -9.15
CA ALA A 77 -6.04 3.11 -9.33
C ALA A 77 -7.50 2.67 -9.17
N THR A 78 -8.28 3.35 -8.32
CA THR A 78 -9.69 3.03 -8.07
C THR A 78 -10.66 3.90 -8.86
N ALA A 79 -10.16 4.87 -9.64
CA ALA A 79 -11.01 5.62 -10.56
C ALA A 79 -11.66 4.64 -11.55
N ARG A 80 -12.98 4.74 -11.72
CA ARG A 80 -13.69 4.04 -12.78
C ARG A 80 -13.04 4.43 -14.11
N ARG A 81 -12.38 3.47 -14.77
CA ARG A 81 -11.98 3.63 -16.16
C ARG A 81 -13.21 3.34 -16.99
N ASP A 82 -13.86 4.40 -17.47
CA ASP A 82 -14.85 4.27 -18.52
C ASP A 82 -14.10 3.85 -19.80
N HIS A 83 -13.96 2.54 -19.99
CA HIS A 83 -13.58 1.96 -21.27
C HIS A 83 -14.81 2.09 -22.17
N ALA A 84 -14.84 3.15 -22.98
CA ALA A 84 -15.69 3.24 -24.17
C ALA A 84 -14.97 2.62 -25.37
#